data_AF-A0A1M7LFT3-F1
#
_entry.id   AF-A0A1M7LFT3-F1
#
_cell.length_a   1.000
_cell.length_b   1.000
_cell.length_c   1.000
_cell.angle_alpha   90.00
_cell.angle_beta   90.00
_cell.angle_gamma   90.00
#
_symmetry.space_group_name_H-M   'P 1'
#
loop_
_entity.id
_entity.type
_entity.pdbx_description
1 polymer ?
#
loop_
_entity_poly.entity_id
_entity_poly.type
_entity_poly.pdbx_seq_one_letter_code
_entity_poly.pdbx_strand_id
1 'polypeptide(L)'
;METTALSPDMVLGIPLFDEAHAALAEQIQTLLHGPDEEFETHLAALVECLEVDFRVEEQLMDAIDYPATRSHREQHARVLATLHGLPPGDIDAGRKVAMLILPWFQMHLATADTALAIALQMAGRAESGSAEKACLPRASPAAAVALPRQ
;
A
#
# COMPACT_ATOMS: atom_id res chain seq x y z
N MET A 1 5.28 -12.27 26.89
CA MET A 1 4.34 -12.28 25.77
C MET A 1 4.19 -10.82 25.38
N GLU A 2 5.03 -10.37 24.45
CA GLU A 2 4.97 -8.98 23.97
C GLU A 2 3.69 -8.82 23.14
N THR A 3 2.80 -7.99 23.65
CA THR A 3 1.64 -7.47 22.94
C THR A 3 2.14 -6.87 21.63
N THR A 4 1.71 -7.41 20.49
CA THR A 4 2.04 -6.88 19.17
C THR A 4 1.30 -5.56 18.95
N ALA A 5 1.77 -4.53 19.66
CA ALA A 5 1.51 -3.16 19.29
C ALA A 5 2.27 -2.87 18.00
N LEU A 6 1.67 -2.04 17.14
CA LEU A 6 2.24 -1.54 15.89
C LEU A 6 3.74 -1.23 16.04
N SER A 7 4.56 -1.95 15.28
CA SER A 7 6.00 -1.72 15.24
C SER A 7 6.27 -0.52 14.32
N PRO A 8 7.23 0.38 14.63
CA PRO A 8 7.55 1.53 13.77
C PRO A 8 7.98 1.15 12.36
N ASP A 9 8.39 -0.10 12.15
CA ASP A 9 8.73 -0.68 10.85
C ASP A 9 7.51 -0.85 9.90
N MET A 10 6.29 -0.57 10.38
CA MET A 10 5.06 -0.69 9.60
C MET A 10 4.56 0.62 8.97
N VAL A 11 5.30 1.74 9.14
CA VAL A 11 4.94 3.06 8.63
C VAL A 11 5.72 3.37 7.36
N LEU A 12 5.03 3.45 6.22
CA LEU A 12 5.61 3.84 4.92
C LEU A 12 5.57 5.35 4.67
N GLY A 13 4.86 6.10 5.51
CA GLY A 13 4.68 7.55 5.35
C GLY A 13 3.70 7.91 4.22
N ILE A 14 2.92 6.93 3.76
CA ILE A 14 1.77 7.13 2.90
C ILE A 14 0.54 6.76 3.73
N PRO A 15 -0.28 7.74 4.16
CA PRO A 15 -1.35 7.51 5.13
C PRO A 15 -2.31 6.37 4.78
N LEU A 16 -2.61 6.20 3.49
CA LEU A 16 -3.46 5.12 2.99
C LEU A 16 -2.94 3.72 3.38
N PHE A 17 -1.63 3.50 3.25
CA PHE A 17 -1.01 2.22 3.60
C PHE A 17 -0.95 2.07 5.13
N ASP A 18 -0.50 3.10 5.84
CA ASP A 18 -0.35 3.05 7.30
C ASP A 18 -1.68 2.74 8.02
N GLU A 19 -2.81 3.29 7.55
CA GLU A 19 -4.15 3.04 8.09
C GLU A 19 -4.62 1.60 7.82
N ALA A 20 -4.48 1.11 6.57
CA ALA A 20 -4.85 -0.26 6.20
C ALA A 20 -4.05 -1.29 7.01
N HIS A 21 -2.76 -1.01 7.27
CA HIS A 21 -1.88 -1.91 8.02
C HIS A 21 -2.26 -2.04 9.50
N ALA A 22 -2.66 -0.93 10.12
CA ALA A 22 -3.14 -0.92 11.50
C ALA A 22 -4.45 -1.71 11.63
N ALA A 23 -5.38 -1.51 10.68
CA ALA A 23 -6.64 -2.25 10.63
C ALA A 23 -6.40 -3.76 10.47
N LEU A 24 -5.48 -4.17 9.59
CA LEU A 24 -5.14 -5.57 9.39
C LEU A 24 -4.58 -6.22 10.67
N ALA A 25 -3.66 -5.54 11.37
CA ALA A 25 -3.10 -6.04 12.60
C ALA A 25 -4.19 -6.25 13.69
N GLU A 26 -5.13 -5.31 13.82
CA GLU A 26 -6.26 -5.42 14.74
C GLU A 26 -7.20 -6.59 14.40
N GLN A 27 -7.50 -6.80 13.10
CA GLN A 27 -8.33 -7.90 12.65
C GLN A 27 -7.69 -9.26 12.92
N ILE A 28 -6.38 -9.40 12.68
CA ILE A 28 -5.64 -10.63 13.00
C ILE A 28 -5.69 -10.89 14.51
N GLN A 29 -5.50 -9.86 15.34
CA GLN A 29 -5.57 -10.02 16.79
C GLN A 29 -6.95 -10.45 17.27
N THR A 30 -8.01 -9.87 16.70
CA THR A 30 -9.40 -10.25 16.95
C THR A 30 -9.65 -11.70 16.53
N LEU A 31 -9.19 -12.11 15.35
CA LEU A 31 -9.34 -13.47 14.85
C LEU A 31 -8.57 -14.50 15.70
N LEU A 32 -7.42 -14.13 16.27
CA LEU A 32 -6.58 -15.02 17.07
C LEU A 32 -7.04 -15.17 18.52
N HIS A 33 -7.71 -14.16 19.10
CA HIS A 33 -8.06 -14.14 20.53
C HIS A 33 -9.57 -14.03 20.79
N GLY A 34 -10.38 -13.79 19.75
CA GLY A 34 -11.83 -13.77 19.84
C GLY A 34 -12.44 -15.16 20.11
N PRO A 35 -13.70 -15.23 20.52
CA PRO A 35 -14.37 -16.48 20.85
C PRO A 35 -14.58 -17.37 19.60
N ASP A 36 -14.65 -18.68 19.81
CA ASP A 36 -14.73 -19.67 18.73
C ASP A 36 -16.02 -19.52 17.91
N GLU A 37 -17.14 -19.17 18.54
CA GLU A 37 -18.42 -18.93 17.88
C GLU A 37 -18.41 -17.73 16.91
N GLU A 38 -17.45 -16.82 17.05
CA GLU A 38 -17.29 -15.65 16.18
C GLU A 38 -16.17 -15.84 15.14
N PHE A 39 -15.46 -16.97 15.17
CA PHE A 39 -14.27 -17.20 14.33
C PHE A 39 -14.57 -17.02 12.84
N GLU A 40 -15.61 -17.68 12.32
CA GLU A 40 -15.97 -17.61 10.89
C GLU A 40 -16.35 -16.19 10.46
N THR A 41 -17.04 -15.44 11.33
CA THR A 41 -17.40 -14.04 11.08
C THR A 41 -16.16 -13.17 10.99
N HIS A 42 -15.22 -13.33 11.92
CA HIS A 42 -13.95 -12.58 11.90
C HIS A 42 -13.05 -12.98 10.73
N LEU A 43 -13.04 -14.26 10.34
CA LEU A 43 -12.28 -14.73 9.19
C LEU A 43 -12.83 -14.12 7.90
N ALA A 44 -14.15 -14.10 7.72
CA ALA A 44 -14.79 -13.46 6.58
C ALA A 44 -14.48 -11.96 6.51
N ALA A 45 -14.52 -11.26 7.64
CA ALA A 45 -14.19 -9.83 7.71
C ALA A 45 -12.71 -9.55 7.36
N LEU A 46 -11.79 -10.41 7.81
CA LEU A 46 -10.37 -10.32 7.45
C LEU A 46 -10.16 -10.52 5.95
N VAL A 47 -10.80 -11.53 5.35
CA VAL A 47 -10.71 -11.81 3.91
C VAL A 47 -11.26 -10.64 3.11
N GLU A 48 -12.43 -10.09 3.47
CA GLU A 48 -13.02 -8.94 2.79
C GLU A 48 -12.09 -7.72 2.85
N CYS A 49 -11.49 -7.45 4.01
CA CYS A 49 -10.55 -6.34 4.18
C CYS A 49 -9.34 -6.48 3.24
N LEU A 50 -8.69 -7.65 3.26
CA LEU A 50 -7.55 -7.93 2.38
C LEU A 50 -7.90 -7.83 0.90
N GLU A 51 -9.07 -8.30 0.49
CA GLU A 51 -9.52 -8.18 -0.90
C GLU A 51 -9.74 -6.73 -1.34
N VAL A 52 -10.23 -5.88 -0.44
CA VAL A 52 -10.40 -4.44 -0.70
C VAL A 52 -9.04 -3.76 -0.79
N ASP A 53 -8.17 -3.98 0.19
CA ASP A 53 -6.86 -3.32 0.28
C ASP A 53 -5.96 -3.72 -0.90
N PHE A 54 -5.85 -5.03 -1.20
CA PHE A 54 -5.08 -5.49 -2.36
C PHE A 54 -5.64 -4.93 -3.66
N ARG A 55 -6.96 -4.81 -3.82
CA ARG A 55 -7.54 -4.23 -5.04
C ARG A 55 -7.17 -2.76 -5.21
N VAL A 56 -7.17 -1.98 -4.13
CA VAL A 56 -6.75 -0.57 -4.16
C VAL A 56 -5.27 -0.49 -4.53
N GLU A 57 -4.42 -1.28 -3.89
CA GLU A 57 -2.99 -1.31 -4.19
C GLU A 57 -2.70 -1.73 -5.63
N GLU A 58 -3.38 -2.76 -6.13
CA GLU A 58 -3.28 -3.22 -7.51
C GLU A 58 -3.70 -2.16 -8.53
N GLN A 59 -4.73 -1.37 -8.23
CA GLN A 59 -5.12 -0.23 -9.07
C GLN A 59 -4.06 0.87 -9.07
N LEU A 60 -3.41 1.12 -7.93
CA LEU A 60 -2.30 2.07 -7.85
C LEU A 60 -1.09 1.58 -8.67
N MET A 61 -0.78 0.28 -8.63
CA MET A 61 0.26 -0.33 -9.47
C MET A 61 -0.02 -0.16 -10.96
N ASP A 62 -1.26 -0.44 -11.40
CA ASP A 62 -1.66 -0.26 -12.80
C ASP A 62 -1.58 1.21 -13.23
N ALA A 63 -1.97 2.15 -12.35
CA ALA A 63 -2.00 3.59 -12.67
C ALA A 63 -0.62 4.20 -12.96
N ILE A 64 0.45 3.59 -12.47
CA ILE A 64 1.84 4.07 -12.67
C ILE A 64 2.68 3.13 -13.54
N ASP A 65 2.05 2.17 -14.24
CA ASP A 65 2.73 1.12 -15.01
C ASP A 65 3.81 0.40 -14.18
N TYR A 66 3.49 0.02 -12.94
CA TYR A 66 4.49 -0.48 -11.98
C TYR A 66 5.20 -1.76 -12.49
N PRO A 67 6.54 -1.78 -12.59
CA PRO A 67 7.26 -2.89 -13.23
C PRO A 67 7.09 -4.26 -12.56
N ALA A 68 6.87 -4.29 -11.24
CA ALA A 68 6.77 -5.51 -10.44
C ALA A 68 5.31 -5.96 -10.17
N THR A 69 4.34 -5.40 -10.90
CA THR A 69 2.90 -5.67 -10.70
C THR A 69 2.57 -7.16 -10.66
N ARG A 70 3.12 -7.95 -11.59
CA ARG A 70 2.85 -9.39 -11.65
C ARG A 70 3.29 -10.11 -10.38
N SER A 71 4.53 -9.91 -9.94
CA SER A 71 5.06 -10.57 -8.74
C SER A 71 4.39 -10.10 -7.46
N HIS A 72 3.90 -8.86 -7.45
CA HIS A 72 3.17 -8.31 -6.32
C HIS A 72 1.78 -8.98 -6.22
N ARG A 73 0.99 -8.97 -7.30
CA ARG A 73 -0.31 -9.66 -7.40
C ARG A 73 -0.23 -11.15 -7.05
N GLU A 74 0.82 -11.84 -7.49
CA GLU A 74 1.02 -13.25 -7.19
C GLU A 74 1.19 -13.51 -5.68
N GLN A 75 1.74 -12.56 -4.90
CA GLN A 75 1.84 -12.68 -3.45
C GLN A 75 0.48 -12.48 -2.78
N HIS A 76 -0.25 -11.43 -3.17
CA HIS A 76 -1.63 -11.19 -2.71
C HIS A 76 -2.54 -12.39 -2.96
N ALA A 77 -2.53 -12.91 -4.19
CA ALA A 77 -3.35 -14.06 -4.59
C ALA A 77 -3.06 -15.33 -3.77
N ARG A 78 -1.80 -15.57 -3.38
CA ARG A 78 -1.45 -16.74 -2.55
C ARG A 78 -2.02 -16.65 -1.14
N VAL A 79 -2.03 -15.46 -0.55
CA VAL A 79 -2.63 -15.24 0.77
C VAL A 79 -4.14 -15.45 0.70
N LEU A 80 -4.82 -14.81 -0.25
CA LEU A 80 -6.26 -14.97 -0.45
C LEU A 80 -6.63 -16.42 -0.75
N ALA A 81 -5.89 -17.12 -1.62
CA ALA A 81 -6.14 -18.52 -1.91
C ALA A 81 -5.98 -19.42 -0.68
N THR A 82 -5.02 -19.11 0.20
CA THR A 82 -4.82 -19.85 1.45
C THR A 82 -6.00 -19.64 2.41
N LEU A 83 -6.49 -18.41 2.53
CA LEU A 83 -7.62 -18.07 3.41
C LEU A 83 -8.94 -18.66 2.89
N HIS A 84 -9.23 -18.52 1.60
CA HIS A 84 -10.41 -19.12 0.95
C HIS A 84 -10.38 -20.65 0.92
N GLY A 85 -9.19 -21.25 1.03
CA GLY A 85 -8.99 -22.69 1.06
C GLY A 85 -9.19 -23.33 2.44
N LEU A 86 -9.41 -22.55 3.49
CA LEU A 86 -9.66 -23.08 4.83
C LEU A 86 -10.97 -23.88 4.88
N PRO A 87 -10.97 -25.10 5.43
CA PRO A 87 -12.19 -25.86 5.60
C PRO A 87 -13.07 -25.19 6.68
N PRO A 88 -14.37 -25.02 6.44
CA PRO A 88 -15.27 -24.40 7.40
C PRO A 88 -15.35 -25.22 8.68
N GLY A 89 -15.36 -24.55 9.83
CA GLY A 89 -15.46 -25.17 11.16
C GLY A 89 -14.17 -25.74 11.73
N ASP A 90 -13.04 -25.72 11.00
CA ASP A 90 -11.72 -26.06 11.54
C ASP A 90 -11.03 -24.82 12.10
N ILE A 91 -11.50 -24.38 13.27
CA ILE A 91 -11.04 -23.17 13.96
C ILE A 91 -9.54 -23.25 14.28
N ASP A 92 -9.06 -24.43 14.69
CA ASP A 92 -7.64 -24.64 15.01
C ASP A 92 -6.75 -24.47 13.78
N ALA A 93 -7.14 -25.03 12.63
CA ALA A 93 -6.42 -24.82 11.38
C ALA A 93 -6.48 -23.35 10.94
N GLY A 94 -7.66 -22.73 11.05
CA GLY A 94 -7.87 -21.33 10.72
C GLY A 94 -6.99 -20.37 11.53
N ARG A 95 -6.93 -20.54 12.86
CA ARG A 95 -6.03 -19.75 13.72
C ARG A 95 -4.55 -20.00 13.40
N LYS A 96 -4.16 -21.24 13.07
CA LYS A 96 -2.78 -21.54 12.62
C LYS A 96 -2.41 -20.81 11.34
N VAL A 97 -3.32 -20.75 10.37
CA VAL A 97 -3.11 -19.97 9.15
C VAL A 97 -3.05 -18.47 9.45
N ALA A 98 -3.98 -17.96 10.28
CA ALA A 98 -4.00 -16.55 10.67
C ALA A 98 -2.70 -16.09 11.35
N MET A 99 -2.08 -16.94 12.18
CA MET A 99 -0.78 -16.67 12.80
C MET A 99 0.36 -16.48 11.79
N LEU A 100 0.24 -17.02 10.58
CA LEU A 100 1.25 -16.88 9.52
C LEU A 100 1.07 -15.61 8.68
N ILE A 101 -0.11 -14.98 8.72
CA ILE A 101 -0.40 -13.77 7.95
C ILE A 101 0.46 -12.62 8.45
N LEU A 102 0.57 -12.43 9.76
CA LEU A 102 1.31 -11.28 10.31
C LEU A 102 2.81 -11.31 9.97
N PRO A 103 3.55 -12.43 10.14
CA PRO A 103 4.94 -12.51 9.68
C PRO A 103 5.10 -12.33 8.17
N TRP A 104 4.19 -12.89 7.36
CA TRP A 104 4.20 -12.67 5.92
C TRP A 104 4.01 -11.19 5.58
N PHE A 105 3.05 -10.54 6.24
CA PHE A 105 2.68 -9.16 6.01
C PHE A 105 3.82 -8.21 6.36
N GLN A 106 4.52 -8.44 7.48
CA GLN A 106 5.71 -7.67 7.85
C GLN A 106 6.80 -7.73 6.75
N MET A 107 7.01 -8.91 6.16
CA MET A 107 7.98 -9.08 5.08
C MET A 107 7.51 -8.44 3.77
N HIS A 108 6.23 -8.58 3.44
CA HIS A 108 5.61 -7.97 2.27
C HIS A 108 5.75 -6.45 2.31
N LEU A 109 5.39 -5.87 3.46
CA LEU A 109 5.46 -4.45 3.75
C LEU A 109 6.88 -3.88 3.60
N ALA A 110 7.85 -4.54 4.24
CA ALA A 110 9.25 -4.15 4.20
C ALA A 110 9.91 -4.28 2.82
N THR A 111 9.23 -4.90 1.84
CA THR A 111 9.79 -5.17 0.51
C THR A 111 8.92 -4.67 -0.63
N ALA A 112 7.79 -5.31 -0.90
CA ALA A 112 6.94 -5.03 -2.05
C ALA A 112 6.25 -3.66 -1.91
N ASP A 113 5.64 -3.39 -0.77
CA ASP A 113 4.83 -2.19 -0.53
C ASP A 113 5.72 -0.97 -0.36
N THR A 114 6.87 -1.12 0.33
CA THR A 114 7.89 -0.07 0.39
C THR A 114 8.39 0.33 -1.01
N ALA A 115 8.63 -0.64 -1.90
CA ALA A 115 9.06 -0.36 -3.26
C ALA A 115 7.96 0.36 -4.07
N LEU A 116 6.69 -0.03 -3.88
CA LEU A 116 5.55 0.66 -4.50
C LEU A 116 5.38 2.08 -3.97
N ALA A 117 5.50 2.28 -2.65
CA ALA A 117 5.42 3.58 -2.01
C ALA A 117 6.44 4.57 -2.59
N ILE A 118 7.69 4.13 -2.78
CA ILE A 118 8.74 4.93 -3.42
C ILE A 118 8.35 5.26 -4.87
N ALA A 119 7.86 4.27 -5.64
CA ALA A 119 7.45 4.48 -7.03
C ALA A 119 6.30 5.49 -7.15
N LEU A 120 5.29 5.40 -6.28
CA LEU A 120 4.16 6.35 -6.22
C LEU A 120 4.63 7.79 -5.91
N GLN A 121 5.56 7.94 -4.96
CA GLN A 121 6.14 9.26 -4.66
C GLN A 121 6.92 9.83 -5.85
N MET A 122 7.65 8.99 -6.59
CA MET A 122 8.38 9.41 -7.79
C MET A 122 7.42 9.81 -8.92
N ALA A 123 6.35 9.04 -9.14
CA ALA A 123 5.32 9.36 -10.11
C ALA A 123 4.61 10.68 -9.78
N GLY A 124 4.20 10.90 -8.53
CA GLY A 124 3.57 12.15 -8.10
C GLY A 124 4.49 13.39 -8.24
N ARG A 125 5.81 13.21 -8.07
CA ARG A 125 6.80 14.28 -8.33
C ARG A 125 6.97 14.56 -9.82
N ALA A 126 6.90 13.54 -10.68
CA ALA A 126 7.00 13.72 -12.13
C ALA A 126 5.80 14.50 -12.68
N GLU A 127 4.59 14.21 -12.21
CA GLU A 127 3.36 14.96 -12.54
C GLU A 127 3.47 16.43 -12.10
N SER A 128 3.97 16.67 -10.88
CA SER A 128 4.16 18.03 -10.34
C SER A 128 5.30 18.81 -11.03
N GLY A 129 6.36 18.10 -11.47
CA GLY A 129 7.54 18.69 -12.12
C GLY A 129 7.39 18.95 -13.62
N SER A 130 6.38 18.36 -14.28
CA SER A 130 6.08 18.61 -15.69
C SER A 130 5.42 19.98 -15.93
N ALA A 131 4.81 20.57 -14.91
CA ALA A 131 4.25 21.92 -14.96
C ALA A 131 5.30 23.05 -14.93
N GLU A 132 6.55 22.77 -14.53
CA GLU A 132 7.58 23.82 -14.32
C GLU A 132 8.57 24.00 -15.50
N LYS A 133 8.42 23.22 -16.60
CA LYS A 133 9.30 23.34 -17.80
C LYS A 133 8.62 23.98 -19.02
N ALA A 134 7.65 24.87 -18.83
CA ALA A 134 7.19 25.77 -19.89
C ALA A 134 8.14 26.98 -20.03
N CYS A 135 9.23 26.75 -20.79
CA CYS A 135 9.92 27.71 -21.64
C CYS A 135 10.16 29.14 -21.10
N LEU A 136 11.36 29.40 -20.59
CA LEU A 136 12.00 30.70 -20.80
C LEU A 136 12.36 30.86 -22.29
N PRO A 137 12.04 31.98 -22.94
CA PRO A 137 12.84 32.47 -24.04
C PRO A 137 13.97 33.39 -23.53
N ARG A 138 15.22 33.05 -23.86
CA ARG A 138 16.40 33.93 -23.75
C ARG A 138 16.36 35.00 -24.87
N ALA A 139 16.53 36.27 -24.45
CA ALA A 139 17.26 37.44 -25.01
C ALA A 139 17.35 37.64 -26.56
N SER A 140 17.38 38.83 -27.18
CA SER A 140 17.92 40.19 -26.85
C SER A 140 17.66 41.12 -28.09
N PRO A 141 18.40 42.22 -28.37
CA PRO A 141 18.39 43.59 -27.83
C PRO A 141 17.94 44.68 -28.86
N ALA A 142 17.98 45.95 -28.42
CA ALA A 142 18.06 47.20 -29.21
C ALA A 142 16.76 47.93 -29.64
N ALA A 143 16.58 49.14 -29.08
CA ALA A 143 16.31 50.35 -29.85
C ALA A 143 16.73 51.59 -29.02
N ALA A 144 17.85 52.20 -29.42
CA ALA A 144 18.21 53.57 -29.04
C ALA A 144 17.61 54.52 -30.08
N VAL A 145 16.72 55.43 -29.68
CA VAL A 145 16.34 56.68 -30.38
C VAL A 145 15.84 57.65 -29.31
N ALA A 146 16.70 58.53 -28.79
CA ALA A 146 16.89 59.94 -29.15
C ALA A 146 15.95 60.93 -28.41
N LEU A 147 16.57 61.81 -27.62
CA LEU A 147 15.98 63.02 -27.02
C LEU A 147 15.41 63.97 -28.09
N PRO A 148 14.52 64.88 -27.67
CA PRO A 148 14.80 66.29 -27.94
C PRO A 148 14.87 67.13 -26.66
N ARG A 149 15.85 68.05 -26.67
CA ARG A 149 15.97 69.19 -25.75
C ARG A 149 14.71 70.07 -25.84
N GLN A 150 14.19 70.49 -24.68
CA GLN A 150 14.01 71.91 -24.33
C GLN A 150 14.30 72.07 -22.84
#